data_AF-A0A2S4UGB4-F1
#
_entry.id   AF-A0A2S4UGB4-F1
#
_cell.length_a   1.000
_cell.length_b   1.000
_cell.length_c   1.000
_cell.angle_alpha   90.00
_cell.angle_beta   90.00
_cell.angle_gamma   90.00
#
_symmetry.space_group_name_H-M   'P 1'
#
loop_
_entity.id
_entity.type
_entity.pdbx_description
1 polymer ?
#
loop_
_entity_poly.entity_id
_entity_poly.type
_entity_poly.pdbx_seq_one_letter_code
_entity_poly.pdbx_strand_id
1 'polypeptide(L)'
;MELPTIRINDHHLKFFKTYRLYKLQYALTMSFSDAISSFCHYCRNLIQELKLTTQKLNRKPDIAYTREQLLSAACESRFMIEEAMICANGSEFDMVQLEWQNEKRGIHESLQKLSSMIKPSNLAAEEENRSKRKPLSESAIQLARSVVPIMKLSRLFFDKMSKQGMNQKKLPLSTTMCSDQLITISELAQHIDSQISTILESLGDADTYHEPDISKNSPSRPTNQNSL
;
A
#
# COMPACT_ATOMS: atom_id res chain seq x y z
N MET A 1 -14.36 10.41 -8.63
CA MET A 1 -13.94 11.18 -9.82
C MET A 1 -13.67 10.15 -10.91
N GLU A 2 -14.31 10.27 -12.08
CA GLU A 2 -14.15 9.30 -13.16
C GLU A 2 -12.71 9.30 -13.69
N LEU A 3 -12.16 8.11 -13.98
CA LEU A 3 -10.89 7.98 -14.68
C LEU A 3 -10.96 8.82 -15.96
N PRO A 4 -9.88 9.56 -16.33
CA PRO A 4 -9.89 10.30 -17.58
C PRO A 4 -10.19 9.35 -18.74
N THR A 5 -11.06 9.76 -19.67
CA THR A 5 -11.33 9.00 -20.90
C THR A 5 -10.01 8.57 -21.54
N ILE A 6 -9.86 7.26 -21.74
CA ILE A 6 -8.75 6.60 -22.42
C ILE A 6 -8.30 7.44 -23.63
N ARG A 7 -7.09 7.99 -23.56
CA ARG A 7 -6.56 8.89 -24.59
C ARG A 7 -5.23 8.36 -25.09
N ILE A 8 -5.35 7.50 -26.11
CA ILE A 8 -4.23 6.82 -26.75
C ILE A 8 -3.46 7.70 -27.77
N ASN A 9 -4.05 8.81 -28.21
CA ASN A 9 -3.54 9.65 -29.31
C ASN A 9 -3.07 11.05 -28.88
N ASP A 10 -2.58 11.22 -27.64
CA ASP A 10 -2.14 12.52 -27.12
C ASP A 10 -0.62 12.66 -26.91
N HIS A 11 0.18 11.71 -27.40
CA HIS A 11 1.63 11.72 -27.27
C HIS A 11 2.29 13.04 -27.72
N HIS A 12 1.69 13.74 -28.70
CA HIS A 12 2.18 15.01 -29.24
C HIS A 12 1.84 16.24 -28.35
N LEU A 13 0.92 16.11 -27.39
CA LEU A 13 0.43 17.22 -26.57
C LEU A 13 1.40 17.64 -25.46
N LYS A 14 2.44 16.85 -25.18
CA LYS A 14 3.47 17.14 -24.17
C LYS A 14 2.86 17.52 -22.81
N PHE A 15 2.95 18.80 -22.41
CA PHE A 15 2.40 19.30 -21.15
C PHE A 15 0.88 19.19 -21.03
N PHE A 16 0.17 19.15 -22.16
CA PHE A 16 -1.29 19.10 -22.23
C PHE A 16 -1.86 17.68 -22.37
N LYS A 17 -1.02 16.65 -22.16
CA LYS A 17 -1.52 15.28 -22.03
C LYS A 17 -2.52 15.18 -20.90
N THR A 18 -3.57 14.39 -21.10
CA THR A 18 -4.61 14.19 -20.10
C THR A 18 -4.03 13.67 -18.78
N TYR A 19 -3.03 12.79 -18.84
CA TYR A 19 -2.32 12.27 -17.67
C TYR A 19 -1.73 13.40 -16.79
N ARG A 20 -1.01 14.36 -17.38
CA ARG A 20 -0.39 15.46 -16.62
C ARG A 20 -1.44 16.38 -16.01
N LEU A 21 -2.47 16.73 -16.79
CA LEU A 21 -3.56 17.59 -16.33
C LEU A 21 -4.31 16.95 -15.17
N TYR A 22 -4.62 15.65 -15.29
CA TYR A 22 -5.26 14.88 -14.24
C TYR A 22 -4.42 14.84 -12.96
N LYS A 23 -3.13 14.48 -13.06
CA LYS A 23 -2.23 14.43 -11.90
C LYS A 23 -2.05 15.79 -11.24
N LEU A 24 -1.90 16.86 -12.02
CA LEU A 24 -1.81 18.22 -11.49
C LEU A 24 -3.11 18.65 -10.79
N GLN A 25 -4.26 18.38 -11.39
CA GLN A 25 -5.56 18.68 -10.78
C GLN A 25 -5.75 17.91 -9.47
N TYR A 26 -5.45 16.61 -9.47
CA TYR A 26 -5.53 15.76 -8.29
C TYR A 26 -4.66 16.31 -7.15
N ALA A 27 -3.39 16.60 -7.44
CA ALA A 27 -2.45 17.16 -6.47
C ALA A 27 -2.93 18.49 -5.89
N LEU A 28 -3.50 19.39 -6.72
CA LEU A 28 -3.92 20.72 -6.27
C LEU A 28 -5.28 20.79 -5.58
N THR A 29 -6.18 19.82 -5.78
CA THR A 29 -7.56 19.91 -5.28
C THR A 29 -7.83 19.02 -4.07
N MET A 30 -7.73 17.71 -4.22
CA MET A 30 -8.12 16.77 -3.17
C MET A 30 -7.06 16.68 -2.07
N SER A 31 -5.83 16.42 -2.49
CA SER A 31 -4.76 16.02 -1.57
C SER A 31 -4.17 17.20 -0.79
N PHE A 32 -4.00 18.35 -1.45
CA PHE A 32 -3.35 19.51 -0.85
C PHE A 32 -4.22 20.26 0.16
N SER A 33 -5.50 20.46 -0.14
CA SER A 33 -6.41 21.23 0.72
C SER A 33 -6.60 20.55 2.08
N ASP A 34 -6.76 19.23 2.08
CA ASP A 34 -6.99 18.45 3.29
C ASP A 34 -5.75 18.41 4.20
N ALA A 35 -4.56 18.26 3.61
CA ALA A 35 -3.30 18.23 4.34
C ALA A 35 -3.01 19.59 5.02
N ILE A 36 -3.14 20.70 4.29
CA ILE A 36 -2.92 22.05 4.83
C ILE A 36 -3.97 22.39 5.89
N SER A 37 -5.23 22.04 5.66
CA SER A 37 -6.30 22.25 6.65
C SER A 37 -6.02 21.50 7.95
N SER A 38 -5.57 20.26 7.86
CA SER A 38 -5.19 19.43 9.01
C SER A 38 -4.00 20.02 9.76
N PHE A 39 -2.95 20.45 9.04
CA PHE A 39 -1.80 21.12 9.65
C PHE A 39 -2.20 22.41 10.39
N CYS A 40 -2.96 23.29 9.74
CA CYS A 40 -3.46 24.51 10.37
C CYS A 40 -4.35 24.22 11.59
N HIS A 41 -5.18 23.18 11.52
CA HIS A 41 -6.01 22.74 12.64
C HIS A 41 -5.17 22.34 13.86
N TYR A 42 -4.13 21.52 13.68
CA TYR A 42 -3.27 21.10 14.78
C TYR A 42 -2.35 22.20 15.30
N CYS A 43 -1.88 23.11 14.44
CA CYS A 43 -1.21 24.33 14.89
C CYS A 43 -2.11 25.16 15.80
N ARG A 44 -3.35 25.42 15.37
CA ARG A 44 -4.33 26.16 16.17
C ARG A 44 -4.58 25.49 17.52
N ASN A 45 -4.78 24.17 17.52
CA ASN A 45 -4.99 23.42 18.76
C ASN A 45 -3.79 23.54 19.71
N LEU A 46 -2.57 23.41 19.20
CA LEU A 46 -1.36 23.52 20.02
C LEU A 46 -1.21 24.90 20.64
N ILE A 47 -1.45 25.97 19.87
CA ILE A 47 -1.39 27.36 20.36
C ILE A 47 -2.43 27.57 21.48
N GLN A 48 -3.63 27.01 21.33
CA GLN A 48 -4.68 27.08 22.35
C GLN A 48 -4.33 26.29 23.62
N GLU A 49 -3.78 25.08 23.48
CA GLU A 49 -3.38 24.23 24.61
C GLU A 49 -2.20 24.81 25.39
N LEU A 50 -1.30 25.51 24.70
CA LEU A 50 -0.22 26.28 25.32
C LEU A 50 -0.68 27.61 25.93
N LYS A 51 -1.98 27.94 25.85
CA LYS A 51 -2.57 29.19 26.36
C LYS A 51 -1.93 30.46 25.76
N LEU A 52 -1.47 30.37 24.52
CA LEU A 52 -0.89 31.50 23.78
C LEU A 52 -1.97 32.38 23.11
N THR A 53 -3.25 32.06 23.31
CA THR A 53 -4.40 32.84 22.84
C THR A 53 -5.29 33.29 24.00
N THR A 54 -6.05 34.36 23.79
CA THR A 54 -7.09 34.83 24.73
C THR A 54 -8.34 33.94 24.76
N GLN A 55 -8.47 32.99 23.82
CA GLN A 55 -9.62 32.10 23.71
C GLN A 55 -9.52 30.95 24.73
N LYS A 56 -10.59 30.73 25.51
CA LYS A 56 -10.63 29.62 26.47
C LYS A 56 -10.72 28.28 25.75
N LEU A 57 -9.90 27.33 26.19
CA LEU A 57 -9.95 25.95 25.74
C LEU A 57 -11.13 25.23 26.43
N ASN A 58 -12.07 24.70 25.65
CA ASN A 58 -13.25 23.99 26.16
C ASN A 58 -12.98 22.51 26.48
N ARG A 59 -11.74 22.04 26.33
CA ARG A 59 -11.31 20.65 26.54
C ARG A 59 -10.09 20.57 27.43
N LYS A 60 -9.84 19.41 28.04
CA LYS A 60 -8.56 19.16 28.74
C LYS A 60 -7.43 19.14 27.71
N PRO A 61 -6.33 19.89 27.90
CA PRO A 61 -5.23 19.92 26.96
C PRO A 61 -4.49 18.57 26.97
N ASP A 62 -4.16 18.07 25.78
CA ASP A 62 -3.26 16.93 25.58
C ASP A 62 -2.16 17.33 24.58
N ILE A 63 -1.16 18.02 25.13
CA ILE A 63 -0.07 18.61 24.34
C ILE A 63 0.75 17.53 23.63
N ALA A 64 0.89 16.35 24.25
CA ALA A 64 1.67 15.26 23.68
C ALA A 64 0.99 14.73 22.41
N TYR A 65 -0.30 14.39 22.52
CA TYR A 65 -1.10 13.95 21.37
C TYR A 65 -1.17 15.03 20.28
N THR A 66 -1.46 16.28 20.64
CA THR A 66 -1.55 17.37 19.66
C THR A 66 -0.22 17.60 18.93
N ARG A 67 0.93 17.45 19.61
CA ARG A 67 2.26 17.53 18.98
C ARG A 67 2.50 16.37 18.01
N GLU A 68 2.15 15.15 18.39
CA GLU A 68 2.29 13.97 17.52
C GLU A 68 1.47 14.14 16.23
N GLN A 69 0.20 14.53 16.37
CA GLN A 69 -0.67 14.80 15.23
C GLN A 69 -0.17 15.95 14.35
N LEU A 70 0.37 17.01 14.97
CA LEU A 70 0.98 18.12 14.23
C LEU A 70 2.18 17.64 13.40
N LEU A 71 3.04 16.79 13.97
CA LEU A 71 4.19 16.23 13.24
C LEU A 71 3.74 15.34 12.08
N SER A 72 2.70 14.53 12.26
CA SER A 72 2.10 13.73 11.17
C SER A 72 1.56 14.64 10.06
N ALA A 73 0.72 15.62 10.42
CA ALA A 73 0.13 16.56 9.46
C ALA A 73 1.19 17.41 8.74
N ALA A 74 2.30 17.75 9.41
CA ALA A 74 3.43 18.45 8.79
C ALA A 74 4.15 17.57 7.77
N CYS A 75 4.38 16.29 8.09
CA CYS A 75 4.96 15.32 7.16
C CYS A 75 4.06 15.11 5.93
N GLU A 76 2.76 14.95 6.14
CA GLU A 76 1.76 14.83 5.07
C GLU A 76 1.71 16.08 4.20
N SER A 77 1.63 17.28 4.82
CA SER A 77 1.63 18.56 4.08
C SER A 77 2.89 18.74 3.24
N ARG A 78 4.06 18.37 3.79
CA ARG A 78 5.32 18.42 3.04
C ARG A 78 5.27 17.47 1.84
N PHE A 79 4.82 16.24 2.03
CA PHE A 79 4.67 15.28 0.95
C PHE A 79 3.74 15.81 -0.16
N MET A 80 2.58 16.40 0.20
CA MET A 80 1.65 16.97 -0.78
C MET A 80 2.24 18.16 -1.54
N ILE A 81 3.02 19.01 -0.86
CA ILE A 81 3.73 20.13 -1.53
C ILE A 81 4.75 19.57 -2.53
N GLU A 82 5.53 18.57 -2.14
CA GLU A 82 6.52 17.93 -3.00
C GLU A 82 5.86 17.26 -4.22
N GLU A 83 4.74 16.56 -4.02
CA GLU A 83 3.91 16.00 -5.10
C GLU A 83 3.43 17.09 -6.06
N ALA A 84 2.83 18.17 -5.56
CA ALA A 84 2.34 19.27 -6.40
C ALA A 84 3.48 19.92 -7.22
N MET A 85 4.66 20.07 -6.61
CA MET A 85 5.85 20.57 -7.31
C MET A 85 6.31 19.63 -8.43
N ILE A 86 6.31 18.31 -8.19
CA ILE A 86 6.62 17.30 -9.21
C ILE A 86 5.56 17.31 -10.31
N CYS A 87 4.28 17.41 -9.98
CA CYS A 87 3.22 17.45 -10.99
C CYS A 87 3.31 18.72 -11.87
N ALA A 88 3.66 19.86 -11.27
CA ALA A 88 3.80 21.13 -11.99
C ALA A 88 5.06 21.16 -12.87
N ASN A 89 6.21 20.77 -12.31
CA ASN A 89 7.53 21.05 -12.93
C ASN A 89 8.33 19.79 -13.29
N GLY A 90 7.94 18.62 -12.77
CA GLY A 90 8.61 17.36 -13.00
C GLY A 90 8.28 16.74 -14.36
N SER A 91 9.09 15.75 -14.74
CA SER A 91 8.84 14.93 -15.92
C SER A 91 7.66 13.99 -15.70
N GLU A 92 7.08 13.51 -16.80
CA GLU A 92 6.06 12.45 -16.74
C GLU A 92 6.56 11.19 -16.02
N PHE A 93 7.87 10.93 -16.05
CA PHE A 93 8.44 9.80 -15.33
C PHE A 93 8.61 10.07 -13.83
N ASP A 94 8.93 11.30 -13.42
CA ASP A 94 8.97 11.66 -11.99
C ASP A 94 7.57 11.47 -11.35
N MET A 95 6.51 11.81 -12.09
CA MET A 95 5.13 11.55 -11.67
C MET A 95 4.85 10.05 -11.50
N VAL A 96 5.24 9.22 -12.47
CA VAL A 96 5.09 7.76 -12.39
C VAL A 96 5.84 7.19 -11.19
N GLN A 97 7.07 7.67 -10.93
CA GLN A 97 7.88 7.19 -9.82
C GLN A 97 7.32 7.56 -8.45
N LEU A 98 6.62 8.71 -8.34
CA LEU A 98 5.96 9.13 -7.10
C LEU A 98 4.95 8.07 -6.64
N GLU A 99 4.17 7.55 -7.58
CA GLU A 99 3.10 6.58 -7.35
C GLU A 99 3.67 5.24 -6.88
N TRP A 100 4.85 4.88 -7.35
CA TRP A 100 5.53 3.65 -6.93
C TRP A 100 6.07 3.71 -5.51
N GLN A 101 6.24 4.89 -4.88
CA GLN A 101 6.92 4.98 -3.59
C GLN A 101 6.17 4.22 -2.48
N ASN A 102 4.85 4.38 -2.41
CA ASN A 102 4.03 3.69 -1.40
C ASN A 102 3.97 2.19 -1.67
N GLU A 103 3.79 1.80 -2.92
CA GLU A 103 3.65 0.40 -3.33
C GLU A 103 4.94 -0.41 -3.12
N LYS A 104 6.10 0.23 -3.28
CA LYS A 104 7.39 -0.40 -2.96
C LYS A 104 7.50 -0.80 -1.49
N ARG A 105 6.93 0.00 -0.58
CA ARG A 105 6.85 -0.34 0.83
C ARG A 105 5.92 -1.53 1.04
N GLY A 106 4.73 -1.52 0.42
CA GLY A 106 3.79 -2.65 0.47
C GLY A 106 4.41 -3.97 0.01
N ILE A 107 5.09 -3.97 -1.15
CA ILE A 107 5.77 -5.16 -1.68
C ILE A 107 6.86 -5.65 -0.71
N HIS A 108 7.58 -4.73 -0.04
CA HIS A 108 8.59 -5.08 0.95
C HIS A 108 8.00 -5.73 2.20
N GLU A 109 6.95 -5.14 2.76
CA GLU A 109 6.24 -5.65 3.93
C GLU A 109 5.62 -7.02 3.65
N SER A 110 5.00 -7.17 2.48
CA SER A 110 4.47 -8.44 1.99
C SER A 110 5.55 -9.51 1.87
N LEU A 111 6.77 -9.16 1.44
CA LEU A 111 7.89 -10.09 1.37
C LEU A 111 8.37 -10.53 2.76
N GLN A 112 8.37 -9.63 3.75
CA GLN A 112 8.66 -9.97 5.14
C GLN A 112 7.61 -10.91 5.72
N LYS A 113 6.32 -10.61 5.49
CA LYS A 113 5.19 -11.45 5.90
C LYS A 113 5.29 -12.85 5.31
N LEU A 114 5.51 -12.98 4.00
CA LEU A 114 5.71 -14.26 3.34
C LEU A 114 6.90 -15.04 3.93
N SER A 115 8.00 -14.36 4.19
CA SER A 115 9.20 -14.98 4.77
C SER A 115 8.94 -15.55 6.16
N SER A 116 8.17 -14.84 6.99
CA SER A 116 7.75 -15.32 8.32
C SER A 116 6.77 -16.48 8.27
N MET A 117 5.96 -16.58 7.20
CA MET A 117 5.06 -17.72 6.98
C MET A 117 5.83 -18.97 6.53
N ILE A 118 6.83 -18.83 5.66
CA ILE A 118 7.66 -19.96 5.16
C ILE A 118 8.59 -20.49 6.24
N LYS A 119 9.19 -19.59 7.03
CA LYS A 119 10.04 -19.92 8.17
C LYS A 119 9.53 -19.12 9.36
N PRO A 120 8.70 -19.72 10.24
CA PRO A 120 8.43 -19.15 11.55
C PRO A 120 9.79 -18.97 12.22
N SER A 121 10.30 -17.74 12.24
CA SER A 121 11.58 -17.48 12.86
C SER A 121 11.38 -17.68 14.35
N ASN A 122 12.23 -18.49 14.99
CA ASN A 122 12.31 -18.61 16.46
C ASN A 122 12.82 -17.30 17.11
N LEU A 123 12.61 -16.15 16.48
CA LEU A 123 13.01 -14.86 17.02
C LEU A 123 11.95 -14.44 18.05
N ALA A 124 12.24 -14.92 19.26
CA ALA A 124 11.91 -14.39 20.56
C ALA A 124 10.42 -14.24 20.89
N ALA A 125 10.06 -14.99 21.94
CA ALA A 125 9.09 -14.58 22.93
C ALA A 125 9.24 -13.08 23.22
N GLU A 126 8.30 -12.29 22.73
CA GLU A 126 7.82 -11.02 23.29
C GLU A 126 6.78 -10.48 22.30
N GLU A 127 5.53 -10.88 22.52
CA GLU A 127 4.34 -10.05 22.42
C GLU A 127 3.10 -10.94 22.43
N GLU A 128 2.34 -10.78 23.52
CA GLU A 128 1.16 -11.51 23.96
C GLU A 128 -0.07 -11.35 23.03
N ASN A 129 0.12 -11.06 21.74
CA ASN A 129 -0.97 -10.80 20.79
C ASN A 129 -0.78 -11.37 19.37
N ARG A 130 0.27 -12.16 19.10
CA ARG A 130 0.31 -12.91 17.83
C ARG A 130 -0.63 -14.10 17.90
N SER A 131 -1.81 -13.88 17.31
CA SER A 131 -2.77 -14.89 16.86
C SER A 131 -2.10 -16.23 16.55
N LYS A 132 -2.67 -17.30 17.11
CA LYS A 132 -2.40 -18.72 16.89
C LYS A 132 -2.58 -19.10 15.42
N ARG A 133 -1.80 -18.53 14.50
CA ARG A 133 -1.82 -18.95 13.10
C ARG A 133 -1.21 -20.34 13.03
N LYS A 134 -1.99 -21.30 12.55
CA LYS A 134 -1.52 -22.65 12.26
C LYS A 134 -0.34 -22.56 11.28
N PRO A 135 0.68 -23.41 11.44
CA PRO A 135 1.76 -23.49 10.46
C PRO A 135 1.19 -23.83 9.08
N LEU A 136 1.75 -23.22 8.03
CA LEU A 136 1.34 -23.45 6.66
C LEU A 136 1.42 -24.94 6.31
N SER A 137 0.47 -25.45 5.52
CA SER A 137 0.60 -26.78 4.90
C SER A 137 1.81 -26.85 3.95
N GLU A 138 2.40 -28.03 3.76
CA GLU A 138 3.60 -28.20 2.91
C GLU A 138 3.38 -27.70 1.47
N SER A 139 2.18 -27.93 0.92
CA SER A 139 1.79 -27.41 -0.40
C SER A 139 1.73 -25.88 -0.44
N ALA A 140 1.18 -25.25 0.61
CA ALA A 140 1.15 -23.79 0.74
C ALA A 140 2.57 -23.22 0.92
N ILE A 141 3.47 -23.91 1.64
CA ILE A 141 4.88 -23.55 1.76
C ILE A 141 5.58 -23.61 0.39
N GLN A 142 5.32 -24.65 -0.41
CA GLN A 142 5.92 -24.79 -1.74
C GLN A 142 5.45 -23.68 -2.68
N LEU A 143 4.15 -23.34 -2.66
CA LEU A 143 3.60 -22.22 -3.41
C LEU A 143 4.16 -20.87 -2.92
N ALA A 144 4.23 -20.65 -1.61
CA ALA A 144 4.83 -19.47 -1.02
C ALA A 144 6.28 -19.27 -1.50
N ARG A 145 7.08 -20.35 -1.53
CA ARG A 145 8.47 -20.31 -2.05
C ARG A 145 8.55 -19.96 -3.53
N SER A 146 7.58 -20.37 -4.36
CA SER A 146 7.59 -20.06 -5.80
C SER A 146 7.20 -18.61 -6.11
N VAL A 147 6.47 -17.95 -5.21
CA VAL A 147 6.08 -16.54 -5.34
C VAL A 147 7.19 -15.57 -4.90
N VAL A 148 8.07 -15.98 -3.98
CA VAL A 148 9.20 -15.15 -3.50
C VAL A 148 10.05 -14.54 -4.63
N PRO A 149 10.48 -15.29 -5.67
CA PRO A 149 11.20 -14.73 -6.81
C PRO A 149 10.43 -13.64 -7.54
N ILE A 150 9.12 -13.82 -7.75
CA ILE A 150 8.25 -12.85 -8.44
C ILE A 150 8.24 -11.53 -7.66
N MET A 151 7.98 -11.59 -6.36
CA MET A 151 7.97 -10.41 -5.50
C MET A 151 9.32 -9.68 -5.48
N LYS A 152 10.42 -10.43 -5.41
CA LYS A 152 11.78 -9.87 -5.44
C LYS A 152 12.08 -9.20 -6.77
N LEU A 153 11.68 -9.79 -7.90
CA LEU A 153 11.87 -9.21 -9.22
C LEU A 153 11.01 -7.96 -9.41
N SER A 154 9.76 -7.97 -8.97
CA SER A 154 8.89 -6.77 -8.99
C SER A 154 9.51 -5.63 -8.20
N ARG A 155 9.94 -5.89 -6.96
CA ARG A 155 10.65 -4.90 -6.14
C ARG A 155 11.90 -4.38 -6.85
N LEU A 156 12.72 -5.29 -7.39
CA LEU A 156 13.96 -4.93 -8.08
C LEU A 156 13.68 -4.06 -9.32
N PHE A 157 12.64 -4.38 -10.07
CA PHE A 157 12.19 -3.60 -11.23
C PHE A 157 11.87 -2.16 -10.81
N PHE A 158 11.01 -1.97 -9.82
CA PHE A 158 10.69 -0.63 -9.32
C PHE A 158 11.89 0.06 -8.68
N ASP A 159 12.76 -0.65 -7.95
CA ASP A 159 13.99 -0.07 -7.40
C ASP A 159 14.95 0.43 -8.47
N LYS A 160 15.07 -0.31 -9.58
CA LYS A 160 15.92 0.06 -10.71
C LYS A 160 15.34 1.20 -11.53
N MET A 161 14.00 1.24 -11.66
CA MET A 161 13.30 2.27 -12.40
C MET A 161 13.10 3.56 -11.59
N SER A 162 12.98 3.49 -10.25
CA SER A 162 12.91 4.66 -9.36
C SER A 162 14.26 5.33 -9.14
N LYS A 163 15.35 4.54 -9.12
CA LYS A 163 16.70 5.12 -9.11
C LYS A 163 16.97 5.62 -10.52
N GLN A 164 17.52 6.82 -10.64
CA GLN A 164 17.92 7.48 -11.89
C GLN A 164 18.80 6.54 -12.76
N GLY A 165 18.15 5.66 -13.51
CA GLY A 165 18.68 4.32 -13.78
C GLY A 165 18.65 3.99 -15.26
N MET A 166 19.57 4.62 -15.99
CA MET A 166 20.44 4.02 -17.01
C MET A 166 21.34 5.08 -17.65
N ASN A 167 20.98 6.36 -17.53
CA ASN A 167 21.83 7.50 -17.89
C ASN A 167 21.49 8.63 -16.92
N GLN A 168 22.43 9.13 -16.13
CA GLN A 168 22.28 10.29 -15.20
C GLN A 168 21.80 11.59 -15.87
N LYS A 169 21.39 11.54 -17.14
CA LYS A 169 20.72 12.60 -17.88
C LYS A 169 19.29 12.72 -17.35
N LYS A 170 18.86 13.95 -17.06
CA LYS A 170 17.45 14.25 -16.80
C LYS A 170 16.61 13.70 -17.95
N LEU A 171 15.61 12.90 -17.61
CA LEU A 171 14.63 12.46 -18.59
C LEU A 171 13.90 13.69 -19.15
N PRO A 172 13.46 13.65 -20.42
CA PRO A 172 12.67 14.74 -20.98
C PRO A 172 11.39 14.93 -20.16
N LEU A 173 10.93 16.18 -20.04
CA LEU A 173 9.72 16.52 -19.29
C LEU A 173 8.48 15.76 -19.81
N SER A 174 8.46 15.51 -21.11
CA SER A 174 7.48 14.64 -21.77
C SER A 174 8.16 13.52 -22.52
N THR A 175 7.62 12.32 -22.32
CA THR A 175 7.98 11.10 -23.04
C THR A 175 7.17 11.01 -24.35
N THR A 176 7.53 10.05 -25.20
CA THR A 176 6.72 9.69 -26.39
C THR A 176 5.50 8.84 -26.04
N MET A 177 5.31 8.44 -24.78
CA MET A 177 4.16 7.64 -24.36
C MET A 177 2.89 8.48 -24.36
N CYS A 178 1.75 7.86 -24.69
CA CYS A 178 0.45 8.48 -24.52
C CYS A 178 -0.01 8.42 -23.05
N SER A 179 -1.08 9.15 -22.72
CA SER A 179 -1.65 9.15 -21.36
C SER A 179 -2.01 7.75 -20.88
N ASP A 180 -2.59 6.90 -21.72
CA ASP A 180 -2.94 5.52 -21.37
C ASP A 180 -1.73 4.69 -20.92
N GLN A 181 -0.63 4.79 -21.66
CA GLN A 181 0.60 4.09 -21.32
C GLN A 181 1.18 4.61 -20.00
N LEU A 182 1.13 5.92 -19.77
CA LEU A 182 1.57 6.54 -18.52
C LEU A 182 0.72 6.09 -17.34
N ILE A 183 -0.61 6.04 -17.48
CA ILE A 183 -1.54 5.53 -16.47
C ILE A 183 -1.23 4.07 -16.16
N THR A 184 -1.13 3.23 -17.20
CA THR A 184 -0.84 1.79 -17.05
C THR A 184 0.45 1.55 -16.27
N ILE A 185 1.52 2.30 -16.59
CA ILE A 185 2.83 2.17 -15.92
C ILE A 185 2.77 2.73 -14.48
N SER A 186 2.04 3.81 -14.27
CA SER A 186 1.79 4.41 -12.96
C SER A 186 1.10 3.42 -12.01
N GLU A 187 0.04 2.78 -12.49
CA GLU A 187 -0.81 1.86 -11.71
C GLU A 187 -0.20 0.45 -11.55
N LEU A 188 0.84 0.12 -12.34
CA LEU A 188 1.47 -1.19 -12.33
C LEU A 188 1.95 -1.61 -10.93
N ALA A 189 2.51 -0.69 -10.15
CA ALA A 189 3.01 -1.00 -8.81
C ALA A 189 1.86 -1.37 -7.85
N GLN A 190 0.76 -0.62 -7.92
CA GLN A 190 -0.44 -0.87 -7.11
C GLN A 190 -1.09 -2.21 -7.49
N HIS A 191 -1.18 -2.52 -8.78
CA HIS A 191 -1.70 -3.81 -9.23
C HIS A 191 -0.84 -4.97 -8.73
N ILE A 192 0.49 -4.85 -8.80
CA ILE A 192 1.39 -5.89 -8.30
C ILE A 192 1.27 -6.05 -6.79
N ASP A 193 1.24 -4.95 -6.04
CA ASP A 193 1.08 -5.00 -4.57
C ASP A 193 -0.25 -5.65 -4.16
N SER A 194 -1.34 -5.26 -4.81
CA SER A 194 -2.67 -5.84 -4.60
C SER A 194 -2.69 -7.35 -4.89
N GLN A 195 -2.12 -7.79 -6.01
CA GLN A 195 -2.05 -9.22 -6.36
C GLN A 195 -1.22 -10.01 -5.34
N ILE A 196 -0.10 -9.45 -4.89
CA ILE A 196 0.74 -10.05 -3.84
C ILE A 196 -0.05 -10.19 -2.53
N SER A 197 -0.80 -9.15 -2.15
CA SER A 197 -1.63 -9.16 -0.95
C SER A 197 -2.71 -10.24 -1.02
N THR A 198 -3.40 -10.37 -2.16
CA THR A 198 -4.39 -11.45 -2.39
C THR A 198 -3.78 -12.85 -2.31
N ILE A 199 -2.56 -13.03 -2.85
CA ILE A 199 -1.85 -14.32 -2.72
C ILE A 199 -1.56 -14.62 -1.25
N LEU A 200 -1.13 -13.63 -0.47
CA LEU A 200 -0.84 -13.80 0.96
C LEU A 200 -2.07 -14.14 1.79
N GLU A 201 -3.21 -13.53 1.48
CA GLU A 201 -4.50 -13.86 2.10
C GLU A 201 -4.91 -15.29 1.75
N SER A 202 -4.87 -15.65 0.47
CA SER A 202 -5.22 -16.99 0.00
C SER A 202 -4.35 -18.08 0.64
N LEU A 203 -3.05 -17.82 0.80
CA LEU A 203 -2.12 -18.71 1.50
C LEU A 203 -2.46 -18.85 2.99
N GLY A 204 -2.95 -17.79 3.64
CA GLY A 204 -3.39 -17.85 5.03
C GLY A 204 -4.72 -18.59 5.21
N ASP A 205 -5.63 -18.45 4.25
CA ASP A 205 -6.97 -19.04 4.31
C ASP A 205 -6.97 -20.53 3.96
N ALA A 206 -6.09 -20.98 3.06
CA ALA A 206 -5.96 -22.38 2.65
C ALA A 206 -5.78 -23.36 3.83
N ASP A 207 -5.22 -22.89 4.96
CA ASP A 207 -5.01 -23.72 6.16
C ASP A 207 -6.16 -23.62 7.19
N THR A 208 -7.17 -22.76 6.95
CA THR A 208 -8.37 -22.64 7.80
C THR A 208 -9.46 -23.65 7.45
N TYR A 209 -9.44 -24.21 6.23
CA TYR A 209 -10.49 -25.13 5.72
C TYR A 209 -10.23 -26.63 5.98
N HIS A 210 -9.12 -27.00 6.64
CA HIS A 210 -8.88 -28.38 7.07
C HIS A 210 -9.37 -28.63 8.50
N GLU A 211 -10.69 -28.70 8.68
CA GLU A 211 -11.32 -29.53 9.72
C GLU A 211 -11.92 -30.77 9.03
N PRO A 212 -11.44 -31.99 9.32
CA PRO A 212 -12.11 -33.19 8.84
C PRO A 212 -13.40 -33.38 9.63
N ASP A 213 -14.50 -33.52 8.90
CA ASP A 213 -15.84 -33.85 9.39
C ASP A 213 -15.84 -35.27 9.99
N ILE A 214 -15.45 -35.40 11.26
CA ILE A 214 -15.57 -36.65 12.03
C ILE A 214 -17.00 -36.71 12.57
N SER A 215 -17.97 -36.93 11.69
CA SER A 215 -19.35 -37.19 12.10
C SER A 215 -20.07 -38.24 11.26
N LYS A 216 -19.37 -39.09 10.51
CA LYS A 216 -20.00 -40.26 9.84
C LYS A 216 -19.06 -41.46 9.81
N ASN A 217 -19.06 -42.23 10.90
CA ASN A 217 -18.96 -43.69 10.86
C ASN A 217 -19.16 -44.27 12.27
N SER A 218 -20.41 -44.49 12.65
CA SER A 218 -20.75 -45.48 13.68
C SER A 218 -21.19 -46.76 12.96
N PRO A 219 -20.57 -47.92 13.20
CA PRO A 219 -21.04 -49.17 12.62
C PRO A 219 -22.35 -49.59 13.29
N SER A 220 -23.38 -49.82 12.47
CA SER A 220 -24.66 -50.37 12.86
C SER A 220 -24.49 -51.78 13.44
N ARG A 221 -24.99 -51.99 14.67
CA ARG A 221 -25.02 -53.30 15.35
C ARG A 221 -26.15 -54.15 14.75
N PRO A 222 -25.91 -55.37 14.23
CA PRO A 222 -26.99 -56.27 13.86
C PRO A 222 -27.47 -57.03 15.10
N THR A 223 -28.76 -56.88 15.42
CA THR A 223 -29.46 -57.71 16.40
C THR A 223 -29.92 -58.97 15.70
N ASN A 224 -29.23 -60.10 15.94
CA ASN A 224 -29.71 -61.41 15.54
C ASN A 224 -30.75 -61.89 16.56
N GLN A 225 -31.99 -62.04 16.12
CA GLN A 225 -32.97 -62.91 16.74
C GLN A 225 -32.68 -64.35 16.28
N ASN A 226 -32.65 -65.32 17.21
CA ASN A 226 -33.18 -66.68 17.00
C ASN A 226 -33.20 -67.49 18.32
N SER A 227 -34.44 -67.74 18.76
CA SER A 227 -35.05 -68.94 19.38
C SER A 227 -34.16 -70.09 19.90
N LEU A 228 -34.28 -70.38 21.20
CA LEU A 228 -35.03 -71.52 21.80
C LEU A 228 -35.06 -71.39 23.33
#